data_AF-A0AAD6XHZ0-F1
#
_entry.id   AF-A0AAD6XHZ0-F1
#
_cell.length_a   1.000
_cell.length_b   1.000
_cell.length_c   1.000
_cell.angle_alpha   90.00
_cell.angle_beta   90.00
_cell.angle_gamma   90.00
#
_symmetry.space_group_name_H-M   'P 1'
#
loop_
_entity.id
_entity.type
_entity.pdbx_description
1 polymer ?
#
loop_
_entity_poly.entity_id
_entity_poly.type
_entity_poly.pdbx_seq_one_letter_code
_entity_poly.pdbx_strand_id
1 'polypeptide(L)'
;MYRPQVQEKNYAETLSQVTLPLPVTSKSSVSFFHVASLFVFFFLFDSVPRLVYLHLLLRIPSLYFSRVTRIFEDARLSLPDIKRMARARADQWNPEHPGVQPSVFLNYPGNTALPRSLLQFRASWESFIDALMSEWQTLNVVAVLLMSAILTMLQIDDAAAHPITRASALFSLICALMSLLYGCLYIVRFGTMRKMHKASSFAQEAQKGTNIWWNVWVLLAMPAVWLSWSIIMFLTCIMSFIWLGGSSKDTTTSPGADLGIQIGLTVIFSLGLFYFALIVRTFHRYG
;
A
#
# COMPACT_ATOMS: atom_id res chain seq x y z
N MET A 1 -1.13 -65.89 27.65
CA MET A 1 -2.43 -66.07 28.33
C MET A 1 -2.18 -66.13 29.83
N TYR A 2 -2.26 -64.99 30.53
CA TYR A 2 -2.64 -64.91 31.96
C TYR A 2 -2.63 -63.44 32.42
N ARG A 3 -3.81 -62.92 32.75
CA ARG A 3 -4.11 -61.94 33.81
C ARG A 3 -5.05 -62.71 34.76
N PRO A 4 -5.39 -62.28 35.99
CA PRO A 4 -4.96 -61.09 36.76
C PRO A 4 -4.69 -61.43 38.25
N GLN A 5 -4.42 -60.43 39.09
CA GLN A 5 -5.03 -60.35 40.43
C GLN A 5 -5.14 -58.87 40.84
N VAL A 6 -6.26 -58.57 41.49
CA VAL A 6 -6.73 -57.28 42.00
C VAL A 6 -6.68 -57.37 43.54
N GLN A 7 -6.90 -56.24 44.22
CA GLN A 7 -7.45 -56.14 45.60
C GLN A 7 -6.37 -56.09 46.71
N GLU A 8 -6.39 -55.26 47.76
CA GLU A 8 -7.27 -54.20 48.27
C GLU A 8 -6.49 -53.55 49.45
N LYS A 9 -6.70 -52.24 49.72
CA LYS A 9 -7.03 -51.63 51.02
C LYS A 9 -6.36 -52.20 52.30
N ASN A 10 -5.86 -51.45 53.28
CA ASN A 10 -6.08 -50.08 53.72
C ASN A 10 -5.46 -49.93 55.13
N TYR A 11 -5.27 -48.68 55.57
CA TYR A 11 -5.35 -48.19 56.96
C TYR A 11 -4.43 -48.81 58.02
N ALA A 12 -3.29 -48.15 58.30
CA ALA A 12 -2.89 -47.78 59.65
C ALA A 12 -1.61 -46.95 59.61
N GLU A 13 -1.70 -45.64 59.39
CA GLU A 13 -0.71 -44.71 59.92
C GLU A 13 -1.35 -43.33 60.04
N THR A 14 -2.05 -43.18 61.15
CA THR A 14 -2.57 -41.91 61.65
C THR A 14 -1.54 -41.39 62.66
N LEU A 15 -1.29 -40.08 62.59
CA LEU A 15 -0.83 -39.22 63.69
C LEU A 15 0.68 -39.16 63.98
N SER A 16 1.39 -38.34 63.20
CA SER A 16 2.05 -37.16 63.79
C SER A 16 2.74 -36.32 62.71
N GLN A 17 2.08 -35.26 62.24
CA GLN A 17 2.63 -33.91 62.20
C GLN A 17 1.65 -33.00 61.45
N VAL A 18 0.91 -32.25 62.26
CA VAL A 18 0.11 -31.11 61.86
C VAL A 18 1.07 -30.03 61.35
N THR A 19 1.21 -29.91 60.03
CA THR A 19 1.73 -28.70 59.39
C THR A 19 0.59 -28.07 58.60
N LEU A 20 0.09 -26.95 59.14
CA LEU A 20 -0.89 -26.08 58.49
C LEU A 20 -0.41 -25.73 57.06
N PRO A 21 -1.27 -25.81 56.03
CA PRO A 21 -0.92 -25.22 54.73
C PRO A 21 -0.82 -23.71 54.93
N LEU A 22 0.36 -23.15 54.66
CA LEU A 22 0.55 -21.71 54.53
C LEU A 22 -0.44 -21.16 53.50
N PRO A 23 -1.02 -19.97 53.72
CA PRO A 23 -1.94 -19.38 52.77
C PRO A 23 -1.22 -19.19 51.43
N VAL A 24 -1.76 -19.79 50.38
CA VAL A 24 -1.39 -19.46 48.99
C VAL A 24 -1.79 -18.00 48.80
N THR A 25 -0.87 -17.09 49.05
CA THR A 25 -0.99 -15.71 48.58
C THR A 25 -0.81 -15.74 47.08
N SER A 26 -1.92 -15.92 46.37
CA SER A 26 -2.02 -15.52 44.96
C SER A 26 -1.72 -14.03 44.88
N LYS A 27 -0.46 -13.69 44.57
CA LYS A 27 -0.11 -12.36 44.06
C LYS A 27 -0.08 -12.43 42.54
N SER A 28 -1.21 -12.75 41.92
CA SER A 28 -1.46 -12.37 40.52
C SER A 28 -2.08 -10.97 40.47
N SER A 29 -1.40 -9.98 41.08
CA SER A 29 -1.62 -8.59 40.71
C SER A 29 -0.58 -8.23 39.67
N VAL A 30 -0.71 -8.84 38.48
CA VAL A 30 -0.16 -8.20 37.28
C VAL A 30 -0.99 -6.94 37.16
N SER A 31 -0.41 -5.84 37.63
CA SER A 31 -1.03 -4.52 37.69
C SER A 31 -1.79 -4.26 36.40
N PHE A 32 -3.12 -4.16 36.49
CA PHE A 32 -3.99 -3.78 35.38
C PHE A 32 -3.47 -2.51 34.68
N PHE A 33 -2.80 -1.63 35.43
CA PHE A 33 -2.13 -0.44 34.92
C PHE A 33 -0.89 -0.73 34.07
N HIS A 34 -0.11 -1.78 34.35
CA HIS A 34 0.99 -2.20 33.46
C HIS A 34 0.47 -2.82 32.16
N VAL A 35 -0.60 -3.61 32.23
CA VAL A 35 -1.22 -4.19 31.03
C VAL A 35 -1.88 -3.10 30.18
N ALA A 36 -2.60 -2.17 30.80
CA ALA A 36 -3.18 -1.01 30.12
C ALA A 36 -2.12 -0.07 29.56
N SER A 37 -1.02 0.18 30.28
CA SER A 37 0.10 1.01 29.82
C SER A 37 0.82 0.37 28.63
N LEU A 38 1.06 -0.94 28.66
CA LEU A 38 1.58 -1.69 27.50
C LEU A 38 0.62 -1.61 26.32
N PHE A 39 -0.70 -1.75 26.54
CA PHE A 39 -1.70 -1.62 25.48
C PHE A 39 -1.73 -0.22 24.87
N VAL A 40 -1.69 0.83 25.69
CA VAL A 40 -1.66 2.23 25.23
C VAL A 40 -0.35 2.54 24.51
N PHE A 41 0.78 2.02 24.98
CA PHE A 41 2.07 2.18 24.33
C PHE A 41 2.12 1.45 22.98
N PHE A 42 1.67 0.19 22.90
CA PHE A 42 1.51 -0.52 21.62
C PHE A 42 0.53 0.18 20.69
N PHE A 43 -0.58 0.72 21.21
CA PHE A 43 -1.53 1.46 20.37
C PHE A 43 -0.92 2.76 19.82
N LEU A 44 -0.21 3.54 20.64
CA LEU A 44 0.41 4.81 20.25
C LEU A 44 1.67 4.64 19.39
N PHE A 45 2.45 3.57 19.57
CA PHE A 45 3.70 3.35 18.84
C PHE A 45 3.60 2.36 17.68
N ASP A 46 2.55 1.54 17.63
CA ASP A 46 2.34 0.57 16.55
C ASP A 46 1.10 0.90 15.72
N SER A 47 -0.04 1.16 16.36
CA SER A 47 -1.31 1.38 15.64
C SER A 47 -1.44 2.80 15.06
N VAL A 48 -1.08 3.83 15.83
CA VAL A 48 -1.17 5.23 15.38
C VAL A 48 -0.19 5.55 14.24
N PRO A 49 1.10 5.16 14.29
CA PRO A 49 2.03 5.43 13.20
C PRO A 49 1.62 4.71 11.93
N ARG A 50 1.04 3.50 12.05
CA ARG A 50 0.49 2.75 10.92
C ARG A 50 -0.74 3.43 10.32
N LEU A 51 -1.63 3.98 11.16
CA LEU A 51 -2.79 4.75 10.68
C LEU A 51 -2.34 6.05 9.99
N VAL A 52 -1.39 6.77 10.60
CA VAL A 52 -0.82 8.00 10.03
C VAL A 52 -0.11 7.68 8.71
N TYR A 53 0.67 6.63 8.65
CA TYR A 53 1.34 6.14 7.44
C TYR A 53 0.34 5.82 6.32
N LEU A 54 -0.76 5.14 6.63
CA LEU A 54 -1.80 4.83 5.63
C LEU A 54 -2.55 6.07 5.13
N HIS A 55 -2.78 7.07 5.99
CA HIS A 55 -3.36 8.35 5.57
C HIS A 55 -2.36 9.18 4.76
N LEU A 56 -1.07 9.14 5.12
CA LEU A 56 0.01 9.76 4.36
C LEU A 56 0.18 9.12 2.97
N LEU A 57 -0.18 7.86 2.81
CA LEU A 57 -0.22 7.18 1.50
C LEU A 57 -1.56 7.35 0.77
N LEU A 58 -2.46 8.20 1.31
CA LEU A 58 -3.82 8.46 0.81
C LEU A 58 -4.64 7.17 0.60
N ARG A 59 -4.28 6.08 1.30
CA ARG A 59 -4.82 4.71 1.11
C ARG A 59 -4.67 4.15 -0.30
N ILE A 60 -3.93 4.80 -1.19
CA ILE A 60 -3.69 4.35 -2.57
C ILE A 60 -3.11 2.92 -2.62
N PRO A 61 -2.15 2.51 -1.75
CA PRO A 61 -1.64 1.14 -1.74
C PRO A 61 -2.71 0.06 -1.52
N SER A 62 -3.82 0.39 -0.82
CA SER A 62 -4.92 -0.56 -0.60
C SER A 62 -5.69 -0.87 -1.88
N LEU A 63 -5.78 0.09 -2.80
CA LEU A 63 -6.40 -0.11 -4.12
C LEU A 63 -5.54 -1.05 -4.98
N TYR A 64 -4.23 -0.85 -4.99
CA TYR A 64 -3.30 -1.76 -5.69
C TYR A 64 -3.31 -3.17 -5.08
N PHE A 65 -3.42 -3.28 -3.76
CA PHE A 65 -3.60 -4.57 -3.08
C PHE A 65 -4.88 -5.28 -3.55
N SER A 66 -6.01 -4.59 -3.56
CA SER A 66 -7.31 -5.12 -4.01
C SER A 66 -7.22 -5.63 -5.45
N ARG A 67 -6.64 -4.83 -6.36
CA ARG A 67 -6.47 -5.20 -7.78
C ARG A 67 -5.61 -6.44 -7.95
N VAL A 68 -4.49 -6.54 -7.23
CA VAL A 68 -3.62 -7.70 -7.36
C VAL A 68 -4.24 -8.95 -6.75
N THR A 69 -4.95 -8.82 -5.63
CA THR A 69 -5.65 -9.95 -5.01
C THR A 69 -6.70 -10.53 -5.93
N ARG A 70 -7.46 -9.68 -6.65
CA ARG A 70 -8.42 -10.12 -7.68
C ARG A 70 -7.78 -10.95 -8.78
N ILE A 71 -6.56 -10.63 -9.23
CA ILE A 71 -5.86 -11.44 -10.25
C ILE A 71 -5.60 -12.86 -9.76
N PHE A 72 -5.23 -13.00 -8.48
CA PHE A 72 -4.97 -14.30 -7.88
C PHE A 72 -6.27 -15.08 -7.63
N GLU A 73 -7.34 -14.39 -7.22
CA GLU A 73 -8.67 -14.97 -7.03
C GLU A 73 -9.30 -15.44 -8.36
N ASP A 74 -9.27 -14.60 -9.40
CA ASP A 74 -9.83 -14.88 -10.73
C ASP A 74 -9.14 -16.08 -11.39
N ALA A 75 -7.84 -16.25 -11.13
CA ALA A 75 -7.08 -17.40 -11.62
C ALA A 75 -7.40 -18.72 -10.90
N ARG A 76 -8.19 -18.70 -9.81
CA ARG A 76 -8.44 -19.83 -8.88
C ARG A 76 -7.15 -20.55 -8.45
N LEU A 77 -6.01 -19.86 -8.50
CA LEU A 77 -4.72 -20.45 -8.18
C LEU A 77 -4.45 -20.22 -6.70
N SER A 78 -4.32 -21.31 -5.95
CA SER A 78 -3.74 -21.19 -4.61
C SER A 78 -2.26 -20.83 -4.77
N LEU A 79 -1.76 -19.88 -3.98
CA LEU A 79 -0.33 -19.55 -4.00
C LEU A 79 0.64 -20.73 -3.78
N PRO A 80 0.29 -21.82 -3.05
CA PRO A 80 1.11 -23.03 -3.07
C PRO A 80 1.21 -23.68 -4.46
N ASP A 81 0.18 -23.59 -5.31
CA ASP A 81 0.27 -24.04 -6.70
C ASP A 81 1.27 -23.18 -7.47
N ILE A 82 1.24 -21.85 -7.30
CA ILE A 82 2.22 -20.94 -7.94
C ILE A 82 3.66 -21.28 -7.52
N LYS A 83 3.89 -21.62 -6.25
CA LYS A 83 5.20 -22.05 -5.74
C LYS A 83 5.64 -23.41 -6.29
N ARG A 84 4.73 -24.39 -6.37
CA ARG A 84 5.00 -25.70 -6.98
C ARG A 84 5.36 -25.56 -8.47
N MET A 85 4.65 -24.68 -9.18
CA MET A 85 4.87 -24.42 -10.60
C MET A 85 6.16 -23.63 -10.87
N ALA A 86 6.54 -22.70 -9.98
CA ALA A 86 7.81 -21.98 -10.08
C ALA A 86 9.03 -22.88 -9.81
N ARG A 87 8.94 -23.80 -8.83
CA ARG A 87 10.02 -24.75 -8.51
C ARG A 87 10.24 -25.74 -9.64
N ALA A 88 9.17 -26.35 -10.15
CA ALA A 88 9.25 -27.29 -11.27
C ALA A 88 9.85 -26.67 -12.56
N ARG A 89 9.82 -25.35 -12.72
CA ARG A 89 10.47 -24.62 -13.83
C ARG A 89 11.90 -24.15 -13.51
N ALA A 90 12.23 -23.93 -12.25
CA ALA A 90 13.58 -23.56 -11.81
C ALA A 90 14.52 -24.78 -11.83
N ASP A 91 14.00 -25.95 -11.43
CA ASP A 91 14.73 -27.22 -11.49
C ASP A 91 15.11 -27.59 -12.94
N GLN A 92 14.33 -27.12 -13.93
CA GLN A 92 14.61 -27.27 -15.36
C GLN A 92 15.84 -26.47 -15.85
N TRP A 93 16.31 -25.47 -15.10
CA TRP A 93 17.44 -24.60 -15.47
C TRP A 93 18.72 -24.89 -14.66
N ASN A 94 18.79 -25.98 -13.89
CA ASN A 94 20.01 -26.32 -13.16
C ASN A 94 21.13 -26.77 -14.14
N PRO A 95 22.23 -26.00 -14.28
CA PRO A 95 23.31 -26.31 -15.24
C PRO A 95 24.08 -27.59 -14.89
N GLU A 96 23.96 -28.11 -13.66
CA GLU A 96 24.61 -29.37 -13.26
C GLU A 96 23.93 -30.63 -13.84
N HIS A 97 22.72 -30.50 -14.38
CA HIS A 97 21.98 -31.63 -14.97
C HIS A 97 21.44 -31.29 -16.37
N PRO A 98 22.31 -31.14 -17.40
CA PRO A 98 21.91 -30.70 -18.75
C PRO A 98 21.07 -31.70 -19.56
N GLY A 99 20.55 -32.76 -18.93
CA GLY A 99 19.79 -33.83 -19.58
C GLY A 99 18.51 -34.26 -18.87
N VAL A 100 18.14 -33.65 -17.74
CA VAL A 100 16.86 -33.99 -17.08
C VAL A 100 15.74 -33.24 -17.79
N GLN A 101 15.21 -33.87 -18.83
CA GLN A 101 13.96 -33.46 -19.47
C GLN A 101 12.85 -33.33 -18.41
N PRO A 102 11.92 -32.37 -18.55
CA PRO A 102 11.06 -31.92 -17.47
C PRO A 102 9.94 -32.93 -17.14
N SER A 103 10.28 -34.07 -16.52
CA SER A 103 9.32 -35.10 -16.11
C SER A 103 8.52 -34.76 -14.85
N VAL A 104 8.77 -33.61 -14.21
CA VAL A 104 7.95 -33.15 -13.07
C VAL A 104 6.69 -32.37 -13.53
N PHE A 105 6.58 -32.06 -14.83
CA PHE A 105 5.29 -31.80 -15.50
C PHE A 105 4.94 -32.88 -16.55
N LEU A 106 5.88 -33.73 -16.94
CA LEU A 106 5.75 -34.72 -18.02
C LEU A 106 5.74 -36.18 -17.52
N ASN A 107 4.89 -36.49 -16.55
CA ASN A 107 4.38 -37.86 -16.42
C ASN A 107 2.85 -37.90 -16.57
N TYR A 108 2.34 -37.06 -17.48
CA TYR A 108 1.03 -37.26 -18.11
C TYR A 108 1.28 -37.72 -19.56
N PRO A 109 0.78 -38.90 -19.96
CA PRO A 109 1.01 -39.41 -21.31
C PRO A 109 0.14 -38.61 -22.30
N GLY A 110 0.79 -37.98 -23.28
CA GLY A 110 0.18 -37.46 -24.51
C GLY A 110 -0.40 -36.04 -24.44
N ASN A 111 0.19 -35.10 -25.18
CA ASN A 111 -0.44 -33.84 -25.65
C ASN A 111 -1.31 -33.03 -24.66
N THR A 112 -1.07 -33.09 -23.35
CA THR A 112 -1.94 -32.39 -22.40
C THR A 112 -1.64 -30.89 -22.41
N ALA A 113 -2.63 -30.11 -22.83
CA ALA A 113 -2.67 -28.66 -22.74
C ALA A 113 -2.20 -28.16 -21.36
N LEU A 114 -1.48 -27.03 -21.32
CA LEU A 114 -1.18 -26.32 -20.07
C LEU A 114 -2.46 -26.26 -19.21
N PRO A 115 -2.37 -26.46 -17.87
CA PRO A 115 -3.50 -26.29 -16.97
C PRO A 115 -4.25 -24.99 -17.31
N ARG A 116 -5.55 -25.07 -17.55
CA ARG A 116 -6.35 -23.90 -18.00
C ARG A 116 -6.21 -22.72 -17.04
N SER A 117 -6.03 -22.98 -15.74
CA SER A 117 -5.74 -21.99 -14.70
C SER A 117 -4.43 -21.23 -14.90
N LEU A 118 -3.40 -21.87 -15.44
CA LEU A 118 -2.12 -21.20 -15.75
C LEU A 118 -2.22 -20.27 -16.96
N LEU A 119 -2.97 -20.68 -17.99
CA LEU A 119 -3.23 -19.83 -19.16
C LEU A 119 -4.07 -18.62 -18.74
N GLN A 120 -5.09 -18.83 -17.91
CA GLN A 120 -5.91 -17.77 -17.33
C GLN A 120 -5.08 -16.82 -16.46
N PHE A 121 -4.26 -17.34 -15.54
CA PHE A 121 -3.38 -16.51 -14.73
C PHE A 121 -2.39 -15.70 -15.56
N ARG A 122 -1.80 -16.31 -16.60
CA ARG A 122 -0.88 -15.60 -17.51
C ARG A 122 -1.59 -14.44 -18.19
N ALA A 123 -2.79 -14.68 -18.74
CA ALA A 123 -3.56 -13.65 -19.41
C ALA A 123 -3.96 -12.52 -18.44
N SER A 124 -4.43 -12.86 -17.23
CA SER A 124 -4.77 -11.87 -16.21
C SER A 124 -3.55 -11.09 -15.71
N TRP A 125 -2.38 -11.72 -15.60
CA TRP A 125 -1.13 -11.06 -15.24
C TRP A 125 -0.65 -10.10 -16.33
N GLU A 126 -0.64 -10.54 -17.59
CA GLU A 126 -0.25 -9.69 -18.73
C GLU A 126 -1.19 -8.48 -18.82
N SER A 127 -2.51 -8.69 -18.72
CA SER A 127 -3.51 -7.61 -18.69
C SER A 127 -3.32 -6.65 -17.53
N PHE A 128 -2.99 -7.16 -16.33
CA PHE A 128 -2.70 -6.31 -15.18
C PHE A 128 -1.46 -5.45 -15.37
N ILE A 129 -0.36 -6.02 -15.88
CA ILE A 129 0.86 -5.27 -16.16
C ILE A 129 0.58 -4.19 -17.22
N ASP A 130 -0.18 -4.51 -18.25
CA ASP A 130 -0.55 -3.53 -19.28
C ASP A 130 -1.41 -2.40 -18.70
N ALA A 131 -2.32 -2.71 -17.78
CA ALA A 131 -3.11 -1.70 -17.07
C ALA A 131 -2.25 -0.83 -16.13
N LEU A 132 -1.27 -1.41 -15.43
CA LEU A 132 -0.34 -0.63 -14.60
C LEU A 132 0.53 0.31 -15.46
N MET A 133 1.03 -0.19 -16.58
CA MET A 133 1.87 0.60 -17.47
C MET A 133 1.10 1.78 -18.06
N SER A 134 -0.13 1.57 -18.52
CA SER A 134 -0.97 2.65 -19.06
C SER A 134 -1.35 3.68 -17.98
N GLU A 135 -1.61 3.22 -16.75
CA GLU A 135 -1.86 4.10 -15.61
C GLU A 135 -0.63 4.96 -15.28
N TRP A 136 0.55 4.37 -15.14
CA TRP A 136 1.77 5.13 -14.86
C TRP A 136 2.16 6.08 -15.99
N GLN A 137 1.91 5.72 -17.25
CA GLN A 137 2.05 6.64 -18.38
C GLN A 137 1.13 7.85 -18.24
N THR A 138 -0.14 7.62 -17.88
CA THR A 138 -1.10 8.68 -17.63
C THR A 138 -0.65 9.59 -16.48
N LEU A 139 -0.18 9.00 -15.37
CA LEU A 139 0.35 9.76 -14.23
C LEU A 139 1.57 10.59 -14.62
N ASN A 140 2.47 10.08 -15.48
CA ASN A 140 3.61 10.84 -15.97
C ASN A 140 3.19 12.05 -16.81
N VAL A 141 2.19 11.89 -17.68
CA VAL A 141 1.64 13.02 -18.46
C VAL A 141 1.08 14.07 -17.51
N VAL A 142 0.27 13.67 -16.53
CA VAL A 142 -0.29 14.59 -15.52
C VAL A 142 0.82 15.27 -14.71
N ALA A 143 1.87 14.54 -14.31
CA ALA A 143 3.01 15.09 -13.59
C ALA A 143 3.73 16.18 -14.40
N VAL A 144 3.98 15.95 -15.69
CA VAL A 144 4.61 16.96 -16.57
C VAL A 144 3.73 18.20 -16.73
N LEU A 145 2.43 18.02 -16.96
CA LEU A 145 1.48 19.12 -17.05
C LEU A 145 1.43 19.93 -15.75
N LEU A 146 1.40 19.25 -14.62
CA LEU A 146 1.40 19.86 -13.29
C LEU A 146 2.70 20.63 -13.03
N MET A 147 3.87 20.05 -13.37
CA MET A 147 5.15 20.76 -13.27
C MET A 147 5.17 22.04 -14.11
N SER A 148 4.63 22.00 -15.34
CA SER A 148 4.52 23.20 -16.18
C SER A 148 3.67 24.27 -15.50
N ALA A 149 2.51 23.89 -14.95
CA ALA A 149 1.64 24.83 -14.24
C ALA A 149 2.31 25.42 -12.99
N ILE A 150 3.04 24.61 -12.22
CA ILE A 150 3.80 25.06 -11.04
C ILE A 150 4.91 26.04 -11.44
N LEU A 151 5.66 25.74 -12.51
CA LEU A 151 6.72 26.61 -13.01
C LEU A 151 6.16 27.95 -13.49
N THR A 152 5.04 27.95 -14.20
CA THR A 152 4.36 29.19 -14.62
C THR A 152 3.88 30.00 -13.42
N MET A 153 3.37 29.36 -12.36
CA MET A 153 2.98 30.06 -11.14
C MET A 153 4.19 30.71 -10.43
N LEU A 154 5.34 30.03 -10.42
CA LEU A 154 6.58 30.56 -9.86
C LEU A 154 7.20 31.70 -10.69
N GLN A 155 6.82 31.84 -11.96
CA GLN A 155 7.26 32.96 -12.81
C GLN A 155 6.53 34.27 -12.48
N ILE A 156 5.45 34.24 -11.71
CA ILE A 156 4.75 35.44 -11.25
C ILE A 156 5.53 36.03 -10.07
N ASP A 157 6.03 37.26 -10.22
CA ASP A 157 6.87 37.92 -9.22
C ASP A 157 6.20 38.01 -7.84
N ASP A 158 4.90 38.29 -7.81
CA ASP A 158 4.11 38.38 -6.58
C ASP A 158 3.96 37.02 -5.88
N ALA A 159 3.78 35.94 -6.64
CA ALA A 159 3.75 34.58 -6.11
C ALA A 159 5.10 34.14 -5.52
N ALA A 160 6.21 34.61 -6.12
CA ALA A 160 7.56 34.34 -5.67
C ALA A 160 7.97 35.18 -4.43
N ALA A 161 7.32 36.32 -4.21
CA ALA A 161 7.56 37.19 -3.06
C ALA A 161 7.02 36.60 -1.76
N HIS A 162 5.88 35.90 -1.80
CA HIS A 162 5.27 35.31 -0.61
C HIS A 162 5.91 33.97 -0.22
N PRO A 163 6.42 33.82 1.02
CA PRO A 163 7.17 32.62 1.42
C PRO A 163 6.33 31.35 1.44
N ILE A 164 5.04 31.44 1.79
CA ILE A 164 4.12 30.29 1.87
C ILE A 164 3.79 29.77 0.46
N THR A 165 3.43 30.66 -0.47
CA THR A 165 3.15 30.34 -1.88
C THR A 165 4.38 29.73 -2.54
N ARG A 166 5.56 30.35 -2.37
CA ARG A 166 6.81 29.82 -2.88
C ARG A 166 7.18 28.45 -2.30
N ALA A 167 7.08 28.28 -0.98
CA ALA A 167 7.43 27.01 -0.34
C ALA A 167 6.51 25.87 -0.79
N SER A 168 5.19 26.11 -0.79
CA SER A 168 4.20 25.11 -1.23
C SER A 168 4.37 24.74 -2.70
N ALA A 169 4.66 25.70 -3.58
CA ALA A 169 5.02 25.44 -4.98
C ALA A 169 6.28 24.57 -5.12
N LEU A 170 7.36 24.87 -4.37
CA LEU A 170 8.59 24.08 -4.41
C LEU A 170 8.40 22.65 -3.88
N PHE A 171 7.67 22.48 -2.78
CA PHE A 171 7.31 21.13 -2.28
C PHE A 171 6.49 20.37 -3.31
N SER A 172 5.52 21.02 -3.95
CA SER A 172 4.72 20.43 -5.02
C SER A 172 5.58 20.00 -6.21
N LEU A 173 6.54 20.84 -6.62
CA LEU A 173 7.46 20.57 -7.72
C LEU A 173 8.37 19.36 -7.43
N ILE A 174 8.94 19.29 -6.22
CA ILE A 174 9.75 18.15 -5.79
C ILE A 174 8.92 16.86 -5.82
N CYS A 175 7.67 16.91 -5.34
CA CYS A 175 6.79 15.75 -5.34
C CYS A 175 6.42 15.30 -6.77
N ALA A 176 6.12 16.24 -7.68
CA ALA A 176 5.86 15.92 -9.08
C ALA A 176 7.08 15.31 -9.78
N LEU A 177 8.28 15.84 -9.52
CA LEU A 177 9.53 15.32 -10.04
C LEU A 177 9.78 13.89 -9.55
N MET A 178 9.60 13.63 -8.25
CA MET A 178 9.75 12.27 -7.69
C MET A 178 8.74 11.30 -8.29
N SER A 179 7.47 11.71 -8.43
CA SER A 179 6.45 10.93 -9.12
C SER A 179 6.87 10.55 -10.54
N LEU A 180 7.36 11.53 -11.31
CA LEU A 180 7.78 11.32 -12.70
C LEU A 180 8.99 10.36 -12.78
N LEU A 181 9.99 10.54 -11.91
CA LEU A 181 11.16 9.65 -11.84
C LEU A 181 10.75 8.21 -11.56
N TYR A 182 9.87 8.00 -10.57
CA TYR A 182 9.36 6.66 -10.25
C TYR A 182 8.53 6.07 -11.40
N GLY A 183 7.61 6.84 -11.98
CA GLY A 183 6.78 6.38 -13.09
C GLY A 183 7.62 5.97 -14.32
N CYS A 184 8.61 6.78 -14.71
CA CYS A 184 9.54 6.45 -15.80
C CYS A 184 10.36 5.19 -15.50
N LEU A 185 10.94 5.08 -14.29
CA LEU A 185 11.74 3.91 -13.90
C LEU A 185 10.87 2.64 -13.88
N TYR A 186 9.63 2.75 -13.40
CA TYR A 186 8.72 1.62 -13.31
C TYR A 186 8.25 1.16 -14.68
N ILE A 187 7.89 2.05 -15.60
CA ILE A 187 7.52 1.67 -16.98
C ILE A 187 8.64 0.84 -17.64
N VAL A 188 9.90 1.29 -17.50
CA VAL A 188 11.05 0.57 -18.08
C VAL A 188 11.25 -0.80 -17.43
N ARG A 189 11.19 -0.88 -16.10
CA ARG A 189 11.47 -2.12 -15.37
C ARG A 189 10.31 -3.12 -15.44
N PHE A 190 9.09 -2.67 -15.21
CA PHE A 190 7.89 -3.52 -15.28
C PHE A 190 7.51 -3.91 -16.71
N GLY A 191 7.92 -3.15 -17.73
CA GLY A 191 7.82 -3.59 -19.12
C GLY A 191 8.49 -4.94 -19.38
N THR A 192 9.53 -5.29 -18.60
CA THR A 192 10.20 -6.60 -18.67
C THR A 192 9.56 -7.69 -17.80
N MET A 193 8.61 -7.34 -16.92
CA MET A 193 7.98 -8.26 -15.94
C MET A 193 6.76 -9.02 -16.47
N ARG A 194 6.41 -8.89 -17.76
CA ARG A 194 5.34 -9.68 -18.40
C ARG A 194 5.57 -11.19 -18.32
N LYS A 195 6.82 -11.64 -18.12
CA LYS A 195 7.18 -13.07 -18.08
C LYS A 195 6.63 -13.78 -16.84
N MET A 196 6.07 -14.96 -17.03
CA MET A 196 5.43 -15.77 -15.97
C MET A 196 6.32 -16.08 -14.75
N HIS A 197 7.63 -16.29 -14.95
CA HIS A 197 8.54 -16.55 -13.83
C HIS A 197 8.76 -15.32 -12.94
N LYS A 198 8.64 -14.10 -13.49
CA LYS A 198 8.66 -12.85 -12.70
C LYS A 198 7.37 -12.70 -11.91
N ALA A 199 6.23 -13.06 -12.51
CA ALA A 199 4.94 -13.08 -11.83
C ALA A 199 4.95 -13.99 -10.59
N SER A 200 5.56 -15.17 -10.69
CA SER A 200 5.65 -16.08 -9.55
C SER A 200 6.59 -15.57 -8.46
N SER A 201 7.74 -14.99 -8.81
CA SER A 201 8.63 -14.33 -7.84
C SER A 201 7.95 -13.14 -7.17
N PHE A 202 7.22 -12.32 -7.93
CA PHE A 202 6.44 -11.20 -7.41
C PHE A 202 5.35 -11.65 -6.43
N ALA A 203 4.63 -12.71 -6.77
CA ALA A 203 3.62 -13.30 -5.88
C ALA A 203 4.24 -13.85 -4.58
N GLN A 204 5.44 -14.44 -4.65
CA GLN A 204 6.16 -14.90 -3.47
C GLN A 204 6.62 -13.73 -2.59
N GLU A 205 7.08 -12.63 -3.19
CA GLU A 205 7.50 -11.43 -2.47
C GLU A 205 6.31 -10.75 -1.78
N ALA A 206 5.17 -10.67 -2.46
CA ALA A 206 3.92 -10.13 -1.92
C ALA A 206 3.41 -10.90 -0.69
N GLN A 207 3.77 -12.19 -0.54
CA GLN A 207 3.45 -12.99 0.64
C GLN A 207 4.45 -12.86 1.78
N LYS A 208 5.74 -12.73 1.46
CA LYS A 208 6.80 -12.68 2.47
C LYS A 208 6.92 -11.29 3.10
N GLY A 209 6.69 -10.26 2.30
CA GLY A 209 6.93 -8.87 2.69
C GLY A 209 5.66 -8.16 3.15
N THR A 210 5.16 -8.45 4.35
CA THR A 210 4.24 -7.53 5.05
C THR A 210 5.00 -6.55 5.92
N ASN A 211 6.20 -6.12 5.49
CA ASN A 211 6.90 -5.05 6.19
C ASN A 211 6.07 -3.76 6.03
N ILE A 212 5.83 -3.08 7.14
CA ILE A 212 4.96 -1.89 7.19
C ILE A 212 5.52 -0.78 6.30
N TRP A 213 6.85 -0.63 6.25
CA TRP A 213 7.51 0.48 5.56
C TRP A 213 7.68 0.26 4.06
N TRP A 214 7.84 -1.00 3.64
CA TRP A 214 8.05 -1.36 2.25
C TRP A 214 7.35 -2.67 1.92
N ASN A 215 6.32 -2.57 1.09
CA ASN A 215 5.58 -3.70 0.56
C ASN A 215 5.46 -3.53 -0.95
N VAL A 216 5.26 -4.63 -1.66
CA VAL A 216 4.95 -4.66 -3.08
C VAL A 216 3.80 -3.70 -3.43
N TRP A 217 2.80 -3.58 -2.58
CA TRP A 217 1.67 -2.66 -2.75
C TRP A 217 2.08 -1.18 -2.68
N VAL A 218 3.00 -0.88 -1.75
CA VAL A 218 3.55 0.45 -1.54
C VAL A 218 4.42 0.81 -2.75
N LEU A 219 5.24 -0.13 -3.21
CA LEU A 219 6.04 0.01 -4.43
C LEU A 219 5.14 0.40 -5.61
N LEU A 220 4.09 -0.37 -5.92
CA LEU A 220 3.20 -0.07 -7.05
C LEU A 220 2.51 1.30 -6.96
N ALA A 221 2.21 1.77 -5.75
CA ALA A 221 1.48 3.00 -5.50
C ALA A 221 2.36 4.27 -5.51
N MET A 222 3.69 4.15 -5.45
CA MET A 222 4.58 5.30 -5.25
C MET A 222 4.36 6.46 -6.23
N PRO A 223 4.33 6.26 -7.56
CA PRO A 223 4.08 7.36 -8.50
C PRO A 223 2.79 8.11 -8.20
N ALA A 224 1.69 7.38 -7.96
CA ALA A 224 0.38 7.97 -7.67
C ALA A 224 0.36 8.74 -6.34
N VAL A 225 1.02 8.23 -5.30
CA VAL A 225 1.09 8.89 -3.99
C VAL A 225 1.82 10.22 -4.09
N TRP A 226 3.01 10.22 -4.71
CA TRP A 226 3.82 11.44 -4.85
C TRP A 226 3.12 12.47 -5.73
N LEU A 227 2.43 12.04 -6.79
CA LEU A 227 1.62 12.95 -7.61
C LEU A 227 0.45 13.54 -6.80
N SER A 228 -0.22 12.74 -5.98
CA SER A 228 -1.35 13.21 -5.18
C SER A 228 -0.91 14.28 -4.17
N TRP A 229 0.22 14.08 -3.50
CA TRP A 229 0.81 15.12 -2.63
C TRP A 229 1.22 16.36 -3.40
N SER A 230 1.77 16.20 -4.61
CA SER A 230 2.06 17.34 -5.48
C SER A 230 0.81 18.15 -5.79
N ILE A 231 -0.30 17.49 -6.16
CA ILE A 231 -1.58 18.15 -6.41
C ILE A 231 -2.08 18.87 -5.17
N ILE A 232 -2.10 18.22 -4.00
CA ILE A 232 -2.55 18.84 -2.75
C ILE A 232 -1.73 20.09 -2.43
N MET A 233 -0.40 19.99 -2.50
CA MET A 233 0.49 21.12 -2.24
C MET A 233 0.31 22.25 -3.27
N PHE A 234 0.07 21.91 -4.55
CA PHE A 234 -0.21 22.91 -5.56
C PHE A 234 -1.55 23.61 -5.31
N LEU A 235 -2.57 22.88 -4.88
CA LEU A 235 -3.84 23.48 -4.46
C LEU A 235 -3.66 24.42 -3.26
N THR A 236 -2.82 24.05 -2.29
CA THR A 236 -2.48 24.97 -1.20
C THR A 236 -1.72 26.21 -1.68
N CYS A 237 -0.86 26.07 -2.70
CA CYS A 237 -0.18 27.19 -3.35
C CYS A 237 -1.18 28.15 -4.01
N ILE A 238 -2.15 27.62 -4.76
CA ILE A 238 -3.21 28.42 -5.40
C ILE A 238 -4.04 29.15 -4.35
N MET A 239 -4.49 28.47 -3.30
CA MET A 239 -5.27 29.10 -2.22
C MET A 239 -4.45 30.18 -1.49
N SER A 240 -3.18 29.89 -1.20
CA SER A 240 -2.23 30.84 -0.62
C SER A 240 -2.08 32.07 -1.50
N PHE A 241 -1.90 31.90 -2.81
CA PHE A 241 -1.77 33.00 -3.77
C PHE A 241 -3.04 33.87 -3.85
N ILE A 242 -4.23 33.27 -3.92
CA ILE A 242 -5.50 34.01 -3.98
C ILE A 242 -5.69 34.92 -2.77
N TRP A 243 -5.39 34.40 -1.57
CA TRP A 243 -5.63 35.12 -0.32
C TRP A 243 -4.50 36.09 0.05
N LEU A 244 -3.24 35.78 -0.29
CA LEU A 244 -2.09 36.63 0.05
C LEU A 244 -1.76 37.66 -1.03
N GLY A 245 -1.97 37.33 -2.32
CA GLY A 245 -1.70 38.23 -3.44
C GLY A 245 -2.68 39.41 -3.54
N GLY A 246 -3.89 39.28 -2.98
CA GLY A 246 -4.85 40.39 -2.91
C GLY A 246 -4.48 41.50 -1.91
N SER A 247 -3.39 41.35 -1.16
CA SER A 247 -3.01 42.32 -0.11
C SER A 247 -2.13 43.47 -0.61
N SER A 248 -1.68 43.47 -1.88
CA SER A 248 -0.72 44.46 -2.38
C SER A 248 -1.12 45.11 -3.71
N LYS A 249 -1.47 46.40 -3.61
CA LYS A 249 -1.20 47.48 -4.58
C LYS A 249 -1.88 47.41 -5.95
N ASP A 250 -3.19 47.58 -6.00
CA ASP A 250 -3.78 48.42 -7.05
C ASP A 250 -5.00 49.17 -6.50
N THR A 251 -4.88 50.50 -6.41
CA THR A 251 -5.86 51.42 -5.81
C THR A 251 -7.11 51.63 -6.69
N THR A 252 -7.35 50.75 -7.66
CA THR A 252 -8.35 50.94 -8.73
C THR A 252 -9.64 50.16 -8.48
N THR A 253 -9.61 49.07 -7.70
CA THR A 253 -10.79 48.28 -7.32
C THR A 253 -11.23 48.57 -5.88
N SER A 254 -12.55 48.60 -5.66
CA SER A 254 -13.09 48.78 -4.31
C SER A 254 -12.71 47.56 -3.44
N PRO A 255 -12.29 47.75 -2.17
CA PRO A 255 -11.92 46.64 -1.28
C PRO A 255 -12.99 45.55 -1.13
N GLY A 256 -14.28 45.92 -1.26
CA GLY A 256 -15.39 44.97 -1.24
C GLY A 256 -15.48 44.09 -2.48
N ALA A 257 -15.05 44.59 -3.65
CA ALA A 257 -15.04 43.83 -4.90
C ALA A 257 -13.94 42.75 -4.88
N ASP A 258 -12.75 43.08 -4.38
CA ASP A 258 -11.62 42.14 -4.30
C ASP A 258 -11.92 40.99 -3.34
N LEU A 259 -12.49 41.30 -2.17
CA LEU A 259 -12.98 40.28 -1.22
C LEU A 259 -14.06 39.40 -1.84
N GLY A 260 -14.98 39.99 -2.61
CA GLY A 260 -16.02 39.26 -3.33
C GLY A 260 -15.45 38.22 -4.31
N ILE A 261 -14.41 38.59 -5.06
CA ILE A 261 -13.72 37.71 -6.01
C ILE A 261 -13.02 36.56 -5.27
N GLN A 262 -12.29 36.85 -4.18
CA GLN A 262 -11.58 35.83 -3.39
C GLN A 262 -12.54 34.80 -2.76
N ILE A 263 -13.66 35.27 -2.20
CA ILE A 263 -14.70 34.39 -1.64
C ILE A 263 -15.31 33.54 -2.76
N GLY A 264 -15.64 34.15 -3.91
CA GLY A 264 -16.17 33.44 -5.08
C GLY A 264 -15.25 32.31 -5.55
N LEU A 265 -13.95 32.58 -5.69
CA LEU A 265 -12.95 31.58 -6.07
C LEU A 265 -12.84 30.46 -5.02
N THR A 266 -12.87 30.79 -3.73
CA THR A 266 -12.81 29.81 -2.64
C THR A 266 -14.06 28.92 -2.60
N VAL A 267 -15.25 29.48 -2.86
CA VAL A 267 -16.51 28.73 -2.93
C VAL A 267 -16.51 27.75 -4.11
N ILE A 268 -16.11 28.20 -5.30
CA ILE A 268 -16.01 27.34 -6.49
C ILE A 268 -15.01 26.20 -6.24
N PHE A 269 -13.86 26.53 -5.67
CA PHE A 269 -12.85 25.54 -5.33
C PHE A 269 -13.36 24.50 -4.33
N SER A 270 -14.01 24.96 -3.25
CA SER A 270 -14.58 24.09 -2.22
C SER A 270 -15.68 23.18 -2.78
N LEU A 271 -16.51 23.70 -3.68
CA LEU A 271 -17.52 22.91 -4.39
C LEU A 271 -16.89 21.83 -5.27
N GLY A 272 -15.79 22.15 -5.96
CA GLY A 272 -15.01 21.18 -6.72
C GLY A 272 -14.46 20.05 -5.85
N LEU A 273 -13.88 20.37 -4.68
CA LEU A 273 -13.42 19.38 -3.72
C LEU A 273 -14.56 18.52 -3.16
N PHE A 274 -15.73 19.11 -2.91
CA PHE A 274 -16.91 18.38 -2.46
C PHE A 274 -17.35 17.33 -3.48
N TYR A 275 -17.47 17.70 -4.76
CA TYR A 275 -17.79 16.75 -5.83
C TYR A 275 -16.71 15.70 -6.03
N PHE A 276 -15.42 16.07 -5.96
CA PHE A 276 -14.33 15.11 -6.03
C PHE A 276 -14.42 14.06 -4.92
N ALA A 277 -14.70 14.48 -3.68
CA ALA A 277 -14.88 13.56 -2.57
C ALA A 277 -16.07 12.60 -2.79
N LEU A 278 -17.18 13.09 -3.35
CA LEU A 278 -18.33 12.25 -3.72
C LEU A 278 -17.97 11.22 -4.81
N ILE A 279 -17.20 11.63 -5.82
CA ILE A 279 -16.72 10.75 -6.89
C ILE A 279 -15.83 9.65 -6.32
N VAL A 280 -14.83 10.01 -5.51
CA VAL A 280 -13.93 9.04 -4.86
C VAL A 280 -14.70 8.06 -3.98
N ARG A 281 -15.66 8.55 -3.19
CA ARG A 281 -16.51 7.69 -2.36
C ARG A 281 -17.35 6.73 -3.20
N THR A 282 -17.82 7.19 -4.36
CA THR A 282 -18.60 6.38 -5.29
C THR A 282 -17.73 5.29 -5.92
N PHE A 283 -16.53 5.62 -6.40
CA PHE A 283 -15.62 4.62 -6.97
C PHE A 283 -15.11 3.62 -5.94
N HIS A 284 -14.83 4.05 -4.71
CA HIS A 284 -14.47 3.12 -3.63
C HIS A 284 -15.59 2.11 -3.32
N ARG A 285 -16.86 2.43 -3.63
CA ARG A 285 -17.96 1.46 -3.49
C ARG A 285 -17.95 0.40 -4.60
N TYR A 286 -17.42 0.73 -5.77
CA TYR A 286 -17.33 -0.19 -6.92
C TYR A 286 -16.07 -1.06 -6.91
N GLY A 287 -15.03 -0.68 -6.16
CA GLY A 287 -13.84 -1.51 -5.97
C GLY A 287 -12.55 -0.72 -5.88
#